data_AF-A0A932R1S5-F1
#
_entry.id   AF-A0A932R1S5-F1
#
_cell.length_a   1.000
_cell.length_b   1.000
_cell.length_c   1.000
_cell.angle_alpha   90.00
_cell.angle_beta   90.00
_cell.angle_gamma   90.00
#
_symmetry.space_group_name_H-M   'P 1'
#
loop_
_entity.id
_entity.type
_entity.pdbx_description
1 polymer ?
#
loop_
_entity_poly.entity_id
_entity_poly.type
_entity_poly.pdbx_seq_one_letter_code
_entity_poly.pdbx_strand_id
1 'polypeptide(L)' 'MNFNKLSGFLNNSSRGPQQPVGLVPQGIWLHNALQSRVSELLAAMKRYAAASKPIPMEWLTELEKHYAALKAMK' A
#
# COMPACT_ATOMS: atom_id res chain seq x y z
N MET A 1 0.53 -43.41 -13.15
CA MET A 1 0.23 -42.80 -11.83
C MET A 1 1.56 -42.69 -11.10
N ASN A 2 2.11 -41.54 -10.72
CA ASN A 2 1.48 -40.42 -10.03
C ASN A 2 2.24 -39.10 -10.33
N PHE A 3 1.49 -38.03 -10.59
CA PHE A 3 1.98 -36.68 -10.83
C PHE A 3 2.14 -35.95 -9.49
N ASN A 4 3.36 -35.81 -8.98
CA ASN A 4 3.65 -34.83 -7.93
C ASN A 4 4.16 -33.54 -8.58
N LYS A 5 3.24 -32.87 -9.25
CA LYS A 5 3.32 -31.47 -9.67
C LYS A 5 2.38 -30.73 -8.73
N LEU A 6 2.78 -29.53 -8.27
CA LEU A 6 1.98 -28.53 -7.55
C LEU A 6 1.98 -28.62 -6.00
N SER A 7 3.09 -28.21 -5.40
CA SER A 7 3.06 -27.70 -4.02
C SER A 7 4.05 -26.54 -3.88
N GLY A 8 3.73 -25.43 -4.55
CA GLY A 8 4.45 -24.15 -4.41
C GLY A 8 3.60 -22.90 -4.70
N PHE A 9 2.31 -23.07 -5.01
CA PHE A 9 1.37 -21.96 -5.28
C PHE A 9 0.55 -21.54 -4.05
N LEU A 10 0.88 -22.06 -2.88
CA LEU A 10 0.26 -21.62 -1.63
C LEU A 10 1.14 -20.52 -1.04
N ASN A 11 0.81 -19.28 -1.38
CA ASN A 11 0.52 -18.21 -0.42
C ASN A 11 0.71 -16.83 -1.07
N ASN A 12 -0.06 -16.54 -2.13
CA ASN A 12 -0.11 -15.23 -2.76
C ASN A 12 -1.38 -14.45 -2.35
N SER A 13 -1.74 -14.54 -1.06
CA SER A 13 -3.00 -13.98 -0.53
C SER A 13 -2.80 -12.84 0.48
N SER A 14 -1.58 -12.36 0.67
CA SER A 14 -1.31 -11.18 1.51
C SER A 14 -0.74 -10.06 0.65
N ARG A 15 -1.60 -9.41 -0.13
CA ARG A 15 -1.26 -8.22 -0.95
C ARG A 15 -1.08 -6.96 -0.07
N GLY A 16 -0.24 -7.07 0.96
CA GLY A 16 0.44 -5.92 1.54
C GLY A 16 1.72 -5.66 0.74
N PRO A 17 2.28 -4.44 0.80
CA PRO A 17 3.60 -4.19 0.22
C PRO A 17 4.57 -5.27 0.77
N GLN A 18 5.32 -5.93 -0.11
CA GLN A 18 6.32 -6.92 0.34
C GLN A 18 7.55 -6.16 0.81
N GLN A 19 7.97 -6.40 2.05
CA GLN A 19 9.21 -5.83 2.57
C GLN A 19 10.39 -6.34 1.73
N PRO A 20 11.29 -5.46 1.26
CA PRO A 20 12.50 -5.89 0.57
C PRO A 20 13.33 -6.75 1.51
N VAL A 21 13.87 -7.85 0.98
CA VAL A 21 14.72 -8.79 1.71
C VAL A 21 16.05 -8.10 2.00
N GLY A 22 16.11 -7.34 3.09
CA GLY A 22 17.23 -6.47 3.45
C GLY A 22 17.01 -5.67 4.74
N LEU A 23 18.11 -5.22 5.34
CA LEU A 23 18.30 -4.68 6.70
C LEU A 23 17.53 -3.39 7.06
N VAL A 24 16.42 -3.07 6.41
CA VAL A 24 15.60 -1.93 6.81
C VAL A 24 14.75 -2.36 8.00
N PRO A 25 14.87 -1.70 9.17
CA PRO A 25 13.99 -1.94 10.29
C PRO A 25 12.53 -1.83 9.84
N GLN A 26 11.71 -2.80 10.26
CA GLN A 26 10.32 -2.91 9.82
C GLN A 26 9.54 -1.59 9.96
N GLY A 27 9.77 -0.84 11.04
CA GLY A 27 9.15 0.46 11.27
C GLY A 27 9.53 1.53 10.24
N ILE A 28 10.80 1.60 9.82
CA ILE A 28 11.28 2.55 8.81
C ILE A 28 10.70 2.18 7.43
N TRP A 29 10.69 0.88 7.10
CA TRP A 29 10.12 0.42 5.85
C TRP A 29 8.62 0.70 5.77
N LEU A 30 7.87 0.42 6.84
CA LEU A 30 6.43 0.67 6.90
C LEU A 30 6.12 2.16 6.82
N HIS A 31 6.87 2.99 7.53
CA HIS A 31 6.76 4.46 7.45
C HIS A 31 6.95 4.94 6.01
N ASN A 32 8.00 4.48 5.33
CA ASN A 32 8.28 4.87 3.94
C ASN A 32 7.20 4.36 2.97
N ALA A 33 6.70 3.14 3.17
CA ALA A 33 5.62 2.57 2.35
C ALA A 33 4.32 3.37 2.50
N LEU A 34 3.94 3.73 3.73
CA LEU A 34 2.76 4.56 4.01
C LEU A 34 2.92 5.97 3.41
N GLN A 35 4.09 6.59 3.57
CA GLN A 35 4.37 7.90 3.01
C GLN A 35 4.34 7.90 1.47
N SER A 36 4.84 6.84 0.84
CA SER A 36 4.73 6.63 -0.61
C SER A 36 3.26 6.53 -1.04
N ARG A 37 2.46 5.71 -0.35
CA ARG A 37 1.04 5.52 -0.67
C ARG A 37 0.21 6.79 -0.53
N VAL A 38 0.45 7.59 0.50
CA VAL A 38 -0.17 8.92 0.68
C VAL A 38 0.19 9.85 -0.48
N SER A 39 1.45 9.86 -0.89
CA SER A 39 1.91 10.72 -2.00
C SER A 39 1.26 10.31 -3.33
N GLU A 40 1.13 9.02 -3.60
CA GLU A 40 0.42 8.49 -4.78
C GLU A 40 -1.06 8.88 -4.78
N LEU A 41 -1.75 8.72 -3.65
CA LEU A 41 -3.16 9.10 -3.49
C LEU A 41 -3.36 10.59 -3.77
N LEU A 42 -2.53 11.46 -3.17
CA LEU A 42 -2.60 12.90 -3.42
C LEU A 42 -2.33 13.26 -4.87
N ALA A 43 -1.37 12.60 -5.52
CA ALA A 43 -1.09 12.80 -6.94
C ALA A 43 -2.29 12.36 -7.82
N ALA A 44 -2.92 11.23 -7.51
CA ALA A 44 -4.11 10.75 -8.19
C ALA A 44 -5.29 11.70 -8.01
N MET A 45 -5.54 12.17 -6.79
CA MET A 45 -6.58 13.16 -6.47
C MET A 45 -6.36 14.47 -7.23
N LYS A 46 -5.11 14.97 -7.30
CA LYS A 46 -4.77 16.16 -8.10
C LYS A 46 -5.08 15.98 -9.59
N ARG A 47 -4.78 14.81 -10.16
CA ARG A 47 -5.11 14.50 -11.57
C ARG A 47 -6.63 14.47 -11.79
N TYR A 48 -7.40 13.93 -10.85
CA TYR A 48 -8.86 13.91 -10.91
C TYR A 48 -9.44 15.32 -10.82
N ALA A 49 -8.95 16.13 -9.87
CA ALA A 49 -9.35 17.52 -9.75
C ALA A 49 -9.04 18.32 -11.01
N ALA A 50 -7.85 18.15 -11.60
CA ALA A 50 -7.47 18.78 -12.87
C ALA A 50 -8.37 18.33 -14.05
N ALA A 51 -8.84 17.09 -14.02
CA ALA A 51 -9.79 16.55 -15.00
C ALA A 51 -11.26 16.88 -14.68
N SER A 52 -11.53 17.72 -13.67
CA SER A 52 -12.88 18.02 -13.15
C SER A 52 -13.71 16.76 -12.82
N LYS A 53 -13.03 15.68 -12.43
CA LYS A 53 -13.66 14.43 -12.01
C LYS A 53 -13.88 14.45 -10.50
N PRO A 54 -15.01 13.92 -10.02
CA PRO A 54 -15.23 13.76 -8.58
C PRO A 54 -14.18 12.82 -8.00
N ILE A 55 -13.61 13.20 -6.86
CA ILE A 55 -12.64 12.37 -6.15
C ILE A 55 -13.40 11.24 -5.42
N PRO A 56 -13.00 9.97 -5.58
CA PRO A 56 -13.65 8.86 -4.86
C PRO A 56 -13.53 8.99 -3.34
N MET A 57 -14.63 8.77 -2.62
CA MET A 57 -14.65 8.81 -1.15
C MET A 57 -13.72 7.77 -0.50
N GLU A 58 -13.55 6.61 -1.15
CA GLU A 58 -12.62 5.57 -0.72
C GLU A 58 -11.18 6.09 -0.61
N TRP A 59 -10.77 6.99 -1.52
CA TRP A 59 -9.42 7.57 -1.50
C TRP A 59 -9.24 8.53 -0.34
N LEU A 60 -10.28 9.29 0.01
CA LEU A 60 -10.28 10.15 1.20
C LEU A 60 -10.18 9.31 2.48
N THR A 61 -10.97 8.25 2.56
CA THR A 61 -10.97 7.32 3.70
C THR A 61 -9.61 6.61 3.83
N GLU A 62 -9.03 6.17 2.72
CA GLU A 62 -7.70 5.56 2.70
C GLU A 62 -6.61 6.57 3.13
N LEU A 63 -6.67 7.80 2.64
CA LEU A 63 -5.75 8.88 3.00
C LEU A 63 -5.80 9.18 4.52
N GLU A 64 -6.98 9.30 5.10
CA GLU A 64 -7.16 9.54 6.54
C GLU A 64 -6.58 8.41 7.39
N LYS A 65 -6.82 7.15 7.00
CA LYS A 65 -6.26 5.96 7.69
C LYS A 65 -4.74 5.98 7.67
N HIS A 66 -4.13 6.26 6.52
CA HIS A 66 -2.67 6.29 6.39
C HIS A 66 -2.05 7.47 7.14
N TYR A 67 -2.70 8.64 7.16
CA TYR A 67 -2.25 9.78 7.99
C TYR A 67 -2.33 9.47 9.48
N ALA A 68 -3.41 8.82 9.94
CA ALA A 68 -3.54 8.39 11.32
C ALA A 68 -2.44 7.38 11.70
N ALA A 69 -2.14 6.42 10.83
CA ALA A 69 -1.06 5.46 11.01
C ALA A 69 0.32 6.14 11.10
N LEU A 70 0.61 7.10 10.20
CA LEU A 70 1.85 7.88 10.25
C LEU A 70 1.96 8.73 11.52
N LYS A 71 0.85 9.32 11.99
CA LYS A 71 0.81 10.09 13.24
C LYS A 71 1.07 9.23 14.47
N ALA A 72 0.59 7.99 14.48
CA ALA A 72 0.80 7.03 15.56
C ALA A 72 2.24 6.49 15.64
N MET A 73 3.05 6.67 14.59
CA MET A 73 4.46 6.25 14.54
C MET A 73 5.46 7.32 15.01
N LYS A 74 4.99 8.55 15.26
CA LYS A 74 5.79 9.64 15.84
C LYS A 74 5.80 9.56 17.37
#